data_AF-A0A949MH76-F1
#
_entry.id   AF-A0A949MH76-F1
#
_cell.length_a   1.000
_cell.length_b   1.000
_cell.length_c   1.000
_cell.angle_alpha   90.00
_cell.angle_beta   90.00
_cell.angle_gamma   90.00
#
_symmetry.space_group_name_H-M   'P 1'
#
loop_
_entity.id
_entity.type
_entity.pdbx_description
1 polymer ?
#
loop_
_entity_poly.entity_id
_entity_poly.type
_entity_poly.pdbx_seq_one_letter_code
_entity_poly.pdbx_strand_id
1 'polypeptide(L)'
;ALRQHRLAAIVAPTSGPAWLIDPINGDASGDSATSPAAVAGYPHVTVPMGQVSGLPVGLSFIGTAWSDVQLLQFAYAFEQATKMRRAPTFALSAG
;
A
#
# COMPACT_ATOMS: atom_id res chain seq x y z
N ALA A 1 -7.29 -4.04 -19.66
CA ALA A 1 -7.82 -3.12 -18.63
C ALA A 1 -7.36 -1.66 -18.84
N LEU A 2 -6.17 -1.24 -18.41
CA LEU A 2 -5.76 0.18 -18.40
C LEU A 2 -5.98 0.93 -19.74
N ARG A 3 -5.48 0.38 -20.86
CA ARG A 3 -5.67 0.96 -22.20
C ARG A 3 -7.14 1.05 -22.62
N GLN A 4 -7.93 0.02 -22.31
CA GLN A 4 -9.36 -0.04 -22.68
C GLN A 4 -10.15 1.09 -21.99
N HIS A 5 -9.78 1.44 -20.75
CA HIS A 5 -10.42 2.50 -19.97
C HIS A 5 -9.66 3.83 -20.00
N ARG A 6 -8.58 3.94 -20.79
CA ARG A 6 -7.71 5.12 -20.88
C ARG A 6 -7.21 5.61 -19.51
N LEU A 7 -6.82 4.66 -18.66
CA LEU A 7 -6.30 4.92 -17.32
C LEU A 7 -4.77 4.91 -17.32
N ALA A 8 -4.17 5.75 -16.47
CA ALA A 8 -2.71 5.84 -16.31
C ALA A 8 -2.15 4.87 -15.25
N ALA A 9 -2.94 4.52 -14.25
CA ALA A 9 -2.54 3.60 -13.18
C ALA A 9 -3.77 2.88 -12.58
N ILE A 10 -3.53 1.74 -11.94
CA ILE A 10 -4.48 1.11 -11.02
C ILE A 10 -4.15 1.59 -9.61
N VAL A 11 -5.19 1.84 -8.81
CA VAL A 11 -5.06 2.23 -7.40
C VAL A 11 -5.93 1.32 -6.54
N ALA A 12 -5.36 0.78 -5.46
CA ALA A 12 -6.06 -0.08 -4.51
C ALA A 12 -5.41 -0.05 -3.12
N PRO A 13 -6.13 -0.34 -2.02
CA PRO A 13 -5.50 -0.64 -0.74
C PRO A 13 -4.42 -1.71 -0.91
N THR A 14 -3.24 -1.50 -0.34
CA THR A 14 -2.10 -2.42 -0.54
C THR A 14 -2.35 -3.77 0.12
N SER A 15 -2.71 -3.74 1.39
CA SER A 15 -3.03 -4.91 2.21
C SER A 15 -3.89 -4.48 3.39
N GLY A 16 -4.45 -5.45 4.10
CA GLY A 16 -5.03 -5.21 5.42
C GLY A 16 -3.99 -4.71 6.45
N PRO A 17 -4.44 -4.27 7.63
CA PRO A 17 -3.56 -3.92 8.76
C PRO A 17 -2.68 -5.10 9.18
N ALA A 18 -1.60 -4.81 9.91
CA ALA A 18 -0.76 -5.86 10.48
C ALA A 18 -1.57 -6.80 11.38
N TRP A 19 -1.35 -8.11 11.23
CA TRP A 19 -1.93 -9.12 12.12
C TRP A 19 -1.05 -9.34 13.35
N LEU A 20 -1.64 -9.90 14.41
CA LEU A 20 -0.91 -10.33 15.59
C LEU A 20 -0.05 -11.55 15.26
N ILE A 21 1.11 -11.64 15.92
CA ILE A 21 1.94 -12.85 15.87
C ILE A 21 1.20 -13.96 16.61
N ASP A 22 0.94 -15.09 15.94
CA ASP A 22 0.33 -16.27 16.53
C ASP A 22 1.28 -17.48 16.40
N PRO A 23 1.96 -17.88 17.49
CA PRO A 23 2.90 -19.00 17.46
C PRO A 23 2.23 -20.38 17.41
N ILE A 24 0.91 -20.46 17.63
CA ILE A 24 0.17 -21.72 17.64
C ILE A 24 -0.43 -21.98 16.26
N ASN A 25 -1.09 -20.98 15.68
CA ASN A 25 -1.83 -21.12 14.43
C ASN A 25 -1.05 -20.60 13.20
N GLY A 26 0.06 -19.89 13.41
CA GLY A 26 0.93 -19.40 12.35
C GLY A 26 0.46 -18.09 11.71
N ASP A 27 0.90 -17.86 10.47
CA ASP A 27 0.65 -16.60 9.75
C ASP A 27 -0.81 -16.45 9.31
N ALA A 28 -1.35 -15.25 9.48
CA ALA A 28 -2.58 -14.88 8.80
C ALA A 28 -2.30 -14.51 7.33
N SER A 29 -3.31 -14.62 6.48
CA SER A 29 -3.26 -14.13 5.11
C SER A 29 -4.46 -13.23 4.84
N GLY A 30 -4.27 -12.26 3.95
CA GLY A 30 -5.33 -11.36 3.49
C GLY A 30 -5.07 -10.93 2.06
N ASP A 31 -6.07 -10.30 1.44
CA ASP A 31 -5.95 -9.80 0.08
C ASP A 31 -4.83 -8.74 -0.01
N SER A 32 -4.08 -8.80 -1.11
CA SER A 32 -2.99 -7.88 -1.39
C SER A 32 -3.02 -7.42 -2.84
N ALA A 33 -2.78 -6.13 -3.06
CA ALA A 33 -2.64 -5.56 -4.40
C ALA A 33 -1.24 -5.79 -5.01
N THR A 34 -0.31 -6.43 -4.30
CA THR A 34 1.10 -6.55 -4.71
C THR A 34 1.34 -7.59 -5.81
N SER A 35 0.62 -8.71 -5.78
CA SER A 35 0.90 -9.86 -6.65
C SER A 35 0.75 -9.56 -8.15
N PRO A 36 -0.30 -8.87 -8.63
CA PRO A 36 -0.45 -8.62 -10.07
C PRO A 36 0.73 -7.84 -10.68
N ALA A 37 1.20 -6.79 -9.98
CA ALA A 37 2.31 -5.99 -10.46
C ALA A 37 3.63 -6.78 -10.43
N ALA A 38 3.87 -7.55 -9.37
CA ALA A 38 5.05 -8.39 -9.22
C ALA A 38 5.14 -9.45 -10.32
N VAL A 39 4.04 -10.16 -10.60
CA VAL A 39 3.98 -11.19 -11.66
C VAL A 39 4.17 -10.58 -13.05
N ALA A 40 3.60 -9.40 -13.30
CA ALA A 40 3.72 -8.72 -14.60
C ALA A 40 5.07 -8.02 -14.81
N GLY A 41 5.90 -7.87 -13.77
CA GLY A 41 7.13 -7.07 -13.81
C GLY A 41 6.86 -5.59 -14.00
N TYR A 42 5.74 -5.08 -13.48
CA TYR A 42 5.31 -3.69 -13.64
C TYR A 42 5.67 -2.83 -12.43
N PRO A 43 5.90 -1.52 -12.63
CA PRO A 43 6.16 -0.58 -11.54
C PRO A 43 4.99 -0.55 -10.54
N HIS A 44 5.34 -0.57 -9.25
CA HIS A 44 4.42 -0.51 -8.12
C HIS A 44 5.02 0.31 -7.00
N VAL A 45 4.23 1.21 -6.41
CA VAL A 45 4.63 2.02 -5.26
C VAL A 45 3.48 2.06 -4.25
N THR A 46 3.81 1.93 -2.97
CA THR A 46 2.86 2.08 -1.87
C THR A 46 3.19 3.32 -1.05
N VAL A 47 2.17 4.13 -0.74
CA VAL A 47 2.27 5.28 0.16
C VAL A 47 1.25 5.18 1.30
N PRO A 48 1.50 5.77 2.48
CA PRO A 48 0.57 5.73 3.60
C PRO A 48 -0.78 6.38 3.26
N MET A 49 -1.89 5.70 3.57
CA MET A 49 -3.25 6.23 3.41
C MET A 49 -4.04 6.33 4.71
N GLY A 50 -3.34 6.21 5.85
CA GLY A 50 -3.91 6.36 7.17
C GLY A 50 -3.68 5.14 8.05
N GLN A 51 -4.56 4.96 9.03
CA GLN A 51 -4.50 3.88 10.00
C GLN A 51 -5.88 3.27 10.22
N VAL A 52 -5.92 1.96 10.49
CA VAL A 52 -7.09 1.25 10.99
C VAL A 52 -6.73 0.71 12.36
N SER A 53 -7.49 1.05 13.40
CA SER A 53 -7.20 0.66 14.78
C SER A 53 -5.77 0.99 15.24
N GLY A 54 -5.22 2.13 14.80
CA GLY A 54 -3.85 2.56 15.11
C GLY A 54 -2.75 1.91 14.27
N LEU A 55 -3.08 0.93 13.42
CA LEU A 55 -2.14 0.24 12.56
C LEU A 55 -2.08 0.91 11.16
N PRO A 56 -0.88 1.23 10.63
CA PRO A 56 -0.75 1.82 9.30
C PRO A 56 -1.32 0.94 8.18
N VAL A 57 -1.98 1.58 7.23
CA VAL A 57 -2.43 0.97 5.97
C VAL A 57 -1.93 1.77 4.77
N GLY A 58 -1.63 1.07 3.67
CA GLY A 58 -1.05 1.65 2.46
C GLY A 58 -2.02 1.71 1.28
N LEU A 59 -1.77 2.64 0.36
CA LEU A 59 -2.41 2.74 -0.94
C LEU A 59 -1.38 2.42 -2.03
N SER A 60 -1.68 1.41 -2.84
CA SER A 60 -0.87 0.98 -3.97
C SER A 60 -1.22 1.77 -5.22
N PHE A 61 -0.20 2.25 -5.92
CA PHE A 61 -0.29 2.72 -7.31
C PHE A 61 0.47 1.73 -8.19
N ILE A 62 -0.17 1.23 -9.24
CA ILE A 62 0.40 0.24 -10.16
C ILE A 62 0.37 0.80 -11.58
N GLY A 63 1.55 0.88 -12.20
CA GLY A 63 1.73 1.39 -13.55
C GLY A 63 1.84 0.28 -14.61
N THR A 64 2.17 0.67 -15.84
CA THR A 64 2.60 -0.25 -16.89
C THR A 64 4.12 -0.29 -16.94
N ALA A 65 4.70 -1.26 -17.66
CA ALA A 65 6.15 -1.31 -17.88
C ALA A 65 6.75 0.07 -18.22
N TRP A 66 7.84 0.42 -17.53
CA TRP A 66 8.63 1.65 -17.72
C TRP A 66 7.93 2.98 -17.36
N SER A 67 6.81 2.94 -16.65
CA SER A 67 6.09 4.16 -16.23
C SER A 67 6.52 4.69 -14.85
N ASP A 68 7.72 4.35 -14.38
CA ASP A 68 8.21 4.62 -13.01
C ASP A 68 8.14 6.11 -12.64
N VAL A 69 8.61 6.99 -13.53
CA VAL A 69 8.61 8.45 -13.29
C VAL A 69 7.19 8.97 -13.10
N GLN A 70 6.26 8.57 -13.95
CA GLN A 70 4.86 8.99 -13.84
C GLN A 70 4.20 8.42 -12.58
N LEU A 71 4.50 7.16 -12.24
CA LEU A 71 3.96 6.52 -11.04
C LEU A 71 4.44 7.21 -9.76
N LEU A 72 5.71 7.60 -9.71
CA LEU A 72 6.28 8.37 -8.61
C LEU A 72 5.66 9.77 -8.50
N GLN A 73 5.32 10.42 -9.61
CA GLN A 73 4.60 11.70 -9.59
C GLN A 73 3.20 11.55 -8.96
N PHE A 74 2.46 10.49 -9.27
CA PHE A 74 1.16 10.23 -8.66
C PHE A 74 1.28 9.96 -7.15
N ALA A 75 2.20 9.09 -6.75
CA ALA A 75 2.46 8.77 -5.36
C ALA A 75 2.88 10.01 -4.56
N TYR A 76 3.79 10.82 -5.11
CA TYR A 76 4.23 12.08 -4.49
C TYR A 76 3.08 13.07 -4.34
N ALA A 77 2.28 13.27 -5.39
CA ALA A 77 1.14 14.19 -5.33
C ALA A 77 0.14 13.75 -4.22
N PHE A 78 -0.14 12.46 -4.12
CA PHE A 78 -1.02 11.92 -3.07
C PHE A 78 -0.41 12.10 -1.67
N GLU A 79 0.87 11.75 -1.48
CA GLU A 79 1.55 11.89 -0.20
C GLU A 79 1.56 13.36 0.26
N GLN A 80 1.88 14.30 -0.63
CA GLN A 80 1.96 15.72 -0.30
C GLN A 80 0.61 16.35 0.01
N ALA A 81 -0.44 15.91 -0.69
CA ALA A 81 -1.79 16.39 -0.46
C ALA A 81 -2.38 15.90 0.87
N THR A 82 -2.00 14.70 1.31
CA THR A 82 -2.68 14.01 2.42
C THR A 82 -1.86 13.96 3.70
N LYS A 83 -0.53 13.81 3.60
CA LYS A 83 0.42 13.70 4.72
C LYS A 83 -0.03 12.69 5.78
N MET A 84 -0.62 11.57 5.36
CA MET A 84 -1.27 10.61 6.27
C MET A 84 -0.32 9.79 7.12
N ARG A 85 0.99 9.86 6.86
CA ARG A 85 2.00 9.16 7.67
C ARG A 85 1.97 9.67 9.10
N ARG A 86 1.87 8.76 10.06
CA ARG A 86 2.03 9.03 11.49
C ARG A 86 3.24 8.28 12.03
N ALA A 87 4.00 8.92 12.91
CA ALA A 87 5.08 8.25 13.61
C ALA A 87 4.49 7.20 14.57
N PRO A 88 5.12 6.02 14.71
CA PRO A 88 4.67 5.05 15.70
C PRO A 88 4.89 5.60 17.12
N THR A 89 4.05 5.19 18.04
CA THR A 89 4.17 5.47 19.48
C THR A 89 4.31 4.15 20.23
N PHE A 90 5.07 4.14 21.31
CA PHE A 90 5.02 3.02 22.25
C PHE A 90 3.69 3.03 22.98
N ALA A 91 3.08 1.86 23.13
CA ALA A 91 2.04 1.70 24.14
C ALA A 91 2.67 1.94 25.51
N LEU A 92 1.95 2.61 26.41
CA LEU A 92 2.34 2.64 27.82
C LEU A 92 2.46 1.18 28.28
N SER A 93 3.66 0.75 28.64
CA SER A 93 3.87 -0.57 29.22
C SER A 93 2.96 -0.71 30.44
N ALA A 94 2.11 -1.72 30.46
CA ALA A 94 1.39 -2.08 31.67
C ALA A 94 2.45 -2.42 32.74
N GLY A 95 2.47 -1.63 33.82
CA GLY A 95 3.25 -1.93 35.02
C GLY A 95 2.72 -3.13 35.76
#